data_AF-A0A1Y4WCG5-F1
#
_entry.id   AF-A0A1Y4WCG5-F1
#
_cell.length_a   1.000
_cell.length_b   1.000
_cell.length_c   1.000
_cell.angle_alpha   90.00
_cell.angle_beta   90.00
_cell.angle_gamma   90.00
#
_symmetry.space_group_name_H-M   'P 1'
#
loop_
_entity.id
_entity.type
_entity.pdbx_description
1 polymer ?
#
loop_
_entity_poly.entity_id
_entity_poly.type
_entity_poly.pdbx_seq_one_letter_code
_entity_poly.pdbx_strand_id
1 'polypeptide(L)'
;MKMIKAYMEYFNVRGPFSLETREKLRNSLFLTRIFFEVNSSRDECMLEFRNAEIYKLYFDKIASENMGVDLSAVVNSIARYMFAEFQFDQIPIEELHLSFDELDSLRNLLDNNLIISRSVHAGTGITEHEEEYVYFVFDELRDFCLARYLLTLDESKSSSKYVAFFSNVTKLFEQRLSPVEGMVKYAYHHFRMTARTDLCEKILKTFGESDVQSILDWEKRDLYRQRTFNNFGFSLVFSEGDNIASFEIDYILHCVENDCSHYWEIFWFLLGNEYSGFKPNIHLAIDILLRCENDETPEKILKYFFDDKVEKYYSHSYKERRVDNLKEWLDAIKKNNGTLSESLKIMVTILAAYDPTEFALKEYHEFVMNEDFFKQIQESDLCNPIKLLVSEFKDWMTPKPTDQNALQILMDMLKSEGYHE
;
A
#
# COMPACT_ATOMS: atom_id res chain seq x y z
N MET A 1 -1.44 -8.24 -18.84
CA MET A 1 -2.79 -7.82 -19.27
C MET A 1 -3.59 -8.91 -20.00
N LYS A 2 -3.03 -9.67 -20.96
CA LYS A 2 -3.78 -10.74 -21.68
C LYS A 2 -4.32 -11.85 -20.76
N MET A 3 -3.52 -12.27 -19.77
CA MET A 3 -3.92 -13.31 -18.80
C MET A 3 -5.10 -12.87 -17.93
N ILE A 4 -5.02 -11.69 -17.27
CA ILE A 4 -6.11 -11.14 -16.45
C ILE A 4 -7.41 -11.06 -17.27
N LYS A 5 -7.35 -10.59 -18.52
CA LYS A 5 -8.53 -10.55 -19.41
C LYS A 5 -9.12 -11.93 -19.67
N ALA A 6 -8.29 -12.95 -19.93
CA ALA A 6 -8.78 -14.31 -20.13
C ALA A 6 -9.47 -14.89 -18.88
N TYR A 7 -8.94 -14.59 -17.68
CA TYR A 7 -9.59 -14.97 -16.43
C TYR A 7 -10.92 -14.23 -16.20
N MET A 8 -10.97 -12.92 -16.49
CA MET A 8 -12.22 -12.14 -16.42
C MET A 8 -13.31 -12.74 -17.32
N GLU A 9 -12.95 -13.11 -18.55
CA GLU A 9 -13.87 -13.76 -19.50
C GLU A 9 -14.33 -15.13 -19.01
N TYR A 10 -13.39 -15.99 -18.58
CA TYR A 10 -13.70 -17.35 -18.13
C TYR A 10 -14.58 -17.37 -16.87
N PHE A 11 -14.27 -16.54 -15.87
CA PHE A 11 -15.00 -16.49 -14.61
C PHE A 11 -16.19 -15.52 -14.63
N ASN A 12 -16.45 -14.86 -15.76
CA ASN A 12 -17.48 -13.84 -15.95
C ASN A 12 -17.42 -12.72 -14.89
N VAL A 13 -16.22 -12.18 -14.68
CA VAL A 13 -15.95 -11.06 -13.77
C VAL A 13 -15.86 -9.77 -14.55
N ARG A 14 -16.58 -8.73 -14.11
CA ARG A 14 -16.61 -7.40 -14.72
C ARG A 14 -16.15 -6.35 -13.71
N GLY A 15 -15.73 -5.19 -14.22
CA GLY A 15 -15.32 -4.04 -13.41
C GLY A 15 -13.83 -3.68 -13.50
N PRO A 16 -13.46 -2.45 -13.11
CA PRO A 16 -12.09 -1.99 -13.00
C PRO A 16 -11.38 -2.59 -11.77
N PHE A 17 -10.05 -2.58 -11.80
CA PHE A 17 -9.16 -2.99 -10.70
C PHE A 17 -8.22 -1.85 -10.33
N SER A 18 -7.90 -1.71 -9.04
CA SER A 18 -6.88 -0.76 -8.59
C SER A 18 -5.52 -1.08 -9.20
N LEU A 19 -4.63 -0.08 -9.27
CA LEU A 19 -3.27 -0.32 -9.75
C LEU A 19 -2.59 -1.43 -8.93
N GLU A 20 -2.72 -1.37 -7.61
CA GLU A 20 -2.18 -2.38 -6.70
C GLU A 20 -2.77 -3.78 -6.94
N THR A 21 -4.10 -3.87 -7.11
CA THR A 21 -4.75 -5.15 -7.42
C THR A 21 -4.23 -5.72 -8.73
N ARG A 22 -4.09 -4.90 -9.79
CA ARG A 22 -3.55 -5.33 -11.07
C ARG A 22 -2.13 -5.86 -10.96
N GLU A 23 -1.28 -5.18 -10.19
CA GLU A 23 0.10 -5.59 -9.96
C GLU A 23 0.18 -6.91 -9.18
N LYS A 24 -0.59 -7.06 -8.10
CA LYS A 24 -0.68 -8.33 -7.34
C LYS A 24 -1.09 -9.50 -8.21
N LEU A 25 -2.17 -9.34 -8.99
CA LEU A 25 -2.66 -10.37 -9.89
C LEU A 25 -1.63 -10.70 -10.98
N ARG A 26 -1.00 -9.68 -11.57
CA ARG A 26 0.03 -9.89 -12.61
C ARG A 26 1.23 -10.70 -12.10
N ASN A 27 1.60 -10.51 -10.84
CA ASN A 27 2.83 -11.08 -10.27
C ASN A 27 2.61 -12.45 -9.62
N SER A 28 1.37 -12.93 -9.49
CA SER A 28 1.06 -14.27 -8.96
C SER A 28 -0.10 -14.94 -9.68
N LEU A 29 0.22 -16.05 -10.37
CA LEU A 29 -0.77 -16.94 -10.99
C LEU A 29 -1.73 -17.53 -9.96
N PHE A 30 -1.20 -17.88 -8.79
CA PHE A 30 -1.98 -18.46 -7.71
C PHE A 30 -3.01 -17.47 -7.16
N LEU A 31 -2.58 -16.23 -6.88
CA LEU A 31 -3.48 -15.17 -6.44
C LEU A 31 -4.53 -14.83 -7.51
N THR A 32 -4.13 -14.82 -8.77
CA THR A 32 -5.06 -14.68 -9.90
C THR A 32 -6.13 -15.75 -9.87
N ARG A 33 -5.75 -17.02 -9.75
CA ARG A 33 -6.70 -18.12 -9.69
C ARG A 33 -7.67 -17.97 -8.51
N ILE A 34 -7.17 -17.79 -7.29
CA ILE A 34 -8.01 -17.61 -6.10
C ILE A 34 -8.99 -16.45 -6.30
N PHE A 35 -8.48 -15.29 -6.70
CA PHE A 35 -9.28 -14.07 -6.83
C PHE A 35 -10.48 -14.26 -7.77
N PHE A 36 -10.24 -14.85 -8.94
CA PHE A 36 -11.31 -15.05 -9.92
C PHE A 36 -12.25 -16.20 -9.54
N GLU A 37 -11.75 -17.21 -8.84
CA GLU A 37 -12.59 -18.31 -8.34
C GLU A 37 -13.59 -17.87 -7.27
N VAL A 38 -13.21 -16.95 -6.37
CA VAL A 38 -14.10 -16.45 -5.30
C VAL A 38 -15.03 -15.33 -5.79
N ASN A 39 -14.63 -14.60 -6.83
CA ASN A 39 -15.43 -13.53 -7.42
C ASN A 39 -16.22 -13.97 -8.67
N SER A 40 -16.28 -15.27 -8.96
CA SER A 40 -16.94 -15.77 -10.18
C SER A 40 -18.38 -15.28 -10.30
N SER A 41 -18.75 -14.80 -11.49
CA SER A 41 -20.06 -14.23 -11.81
C SER A 41 -20.48 -13.01 -10.99
N ARG A 42 -19.55 -12.35 -10.27
CA ARG A 42 -19.84 -11.04 -9.63
C ARG A 42 -19.87 -9.93 -10.66
N ASP A 43 -20.92 -9.12 -10.60
CA ASP A 43 -21.11 -7.90 -11.38
C ASP A 43 -20.93 -6.66 -10.47
N GLU A 44 -19.85 -6.66 -9.69
CA GLU A 44 -19.54 -5.56 -8.77
C GLU A 44 -18.76 -4.45 -9.49
N CYS A 45 -19.02 -3.20 -9.08
CA CYS A 45 -18.44 -2.01 -9.72
C CYS A 45 -16.95 -1.81 -9.37
N MET A 46 -16.44 -2.43 -8.30
CA MET A 46 -15.10 -2.19 -7.75
C MET A 46 -14.61 -3.45 -7.02
N LEU A 47 -13.75 -4.25 -7.63
CA LEU A 47 -13.15 -5.42 -6.96
C LEU A 47 -11.73 -5.08 -6.48
N GLU A 48 -11.56 -4.95 -5.17
CA GLU A 48 -10.26 -4.77 -4.52
C GLU A 48 -9.72 -6.10 -4.00
N PHE A 49 -8.41 -6.30 -4.11
CA PHE A 49 -7.76 -7.46 -3.49
C PHE A 49 -7.54 -7.22 -2.00
N ARG A 50 -8.57 -7.52 -1.19
CA ARG A 50 -8.49 -7.59 0.27
C ARG A 50 -8.08 -9.00 0.69
N ASN A 51 -6.78 -9.21 0.92
CA ASN A 51 -6.19 -10.53 1.16
C ASN A 51 -6.99 -11.38 2.17
N ALA A 52 -7.33 -10.81 3.33
CA ALA A 52 -8.01 -11.53 4.40
C ALA A 52 -9.39 -12.08 3.97
N GLU A 53 -10.18 -11.24 3.29
CA GLU A 53 -11.52 -11.59 2.83
C GLU A 53 -11.46 -12.62 1.71
N ILE A 54 -10.55 -12.44 0.75
CA ILE A 54 -10.36 -13.37 -0.37
C ILE A 54 -9.93 -14.75 0.13
N TYR A 55 -8.96 -14.82 1.05
CA TYR A 55 -8.53 -16.10 1.62
C TYR A 55 -9.62 -16.75 2.44
N LYS A 56 -10.39 -15.98 3.21
CA LYS A 56 -11.55 -16.51 3.92
C LYS A 56 -12.58 -17.10 2.95
N LEU A 57 -12.98 -16.35 1.91
CA LEU A 57 -13.94 -16.82 0.92
C LEU A 57 -13.45 -18.07 0.19
N TYR A 58 -12.16 -18.12 -0.13
CA TYR A 58 -11.56 -19.29 -0.77
C TYR A 58 -11.56 -20.51 0.15
N PHE A 59 -11.20 -20.31 1.42
CA PHE A 59 -11.24 -21.34 2.44
C PHE A 59 -12.66 -21.89 2.64
N ASP A 60 -13.65 -21.01 2.78
CA ASP A 60 -15.06 -21.38 2.95
C ASP A 60 -15.59 -22.13 1.72
N LYS A 61 -15.20 -21.70 0.51
CA LYS A 61 -15.52 -22.39 -0.74
C LYS A 61 -14.98 -23.83 -0.75
N ILE A 62 -13.68 -24.02 -0.48
CA ILE A 62 -13.05 -25.34 -0.49
C ILE A 62 -13.66 -26.24 0.59
N ALA A 63 -13.89 -25.71 1.79
CA ALA A 63 -14.57 -26.45 2.86
C ALA A 63 -15.98 -26.91 2.43
N SER A 64 -16.73 -26.05 1.72
CA SER A 64 -18.08 -26.39 1.25
C SER A 64 -18.10 -27.43 0.13
N GLU A 65 -17.08 -27.42 -0.75
CA GLU A 65 -16.94 -28.37 -1.86
C GLU A 65 -16.45 -29.75 -1.38
N ASN A 66 -15.88 -29.85 -0.17
CA ASN A 66 -15.25 -31.05 0.37
C ASN A 66 -15.82 -31.46 1.73
N MET A 67 -17.13 -31.73 1.79
CA MET A 67 -17.85 -32.09 3.04
C MET A 67 -17.35 -33.35 3.76
N GLY A 68 -16.48 -34.15 3.12
CA GLY A 68 -15.87 -35.35 3.73
C GLY A 68 -14.73 -35.05 4.71
N VAL A 69 -14.23 -33.81 4.76
CA VAL A 69 -13.16 -33.38 5.67
C VAL A 69 -13.56 -32.10 6.38
N ASP A 70 -13.39 -32.04 7.70
CA ASP A 70 -13.41 -30.76 8.40
C ASP A 70 -12.07 -30.03 8.16
N LEU A 71 -12.03 -29.26 7.06
CA LEU A 71 -10.85 -28.48 6.68
C LEU A 71 -10.43 -27.50 7.78
N SER A 72 -11.38 -26.94 8.53
CA SER A 72 -11.05 -26.04 9.64
C SER A 72 -10.37 -26.77 10.79
N ALA A 73 -10.81 -27.99 11.11
CA ALA A 73 -10.15 -28.82 12.11
C ALA A 73 -8.73 -29.21 11.68
N VAL A 74 -8.54 -29.65 10.42
CA VAL A 74 -7.22 -30.01 9.89
C VAL A 74 -6.26 -28.82 9.96
N VAL A 75 -6.69 -27.65 9.48
CA VAL A 75 -5.86 -26.43 9.46
C VAL A 75 -5.56 -25.95 10.87
N ASN A 76 -6.49 -26.08 11.81
CA ASN A 76 -6.24 -25.79 13.22
C ASN A 76 -5.24 -26.78 13.85
N SER A 77 -5.28 -28.06 13.48
CA SER A 77 -4.29 -29.05 13.91
C SER A 77 -2.89 -28.73 13.37
N ILE A 78 -2.79 -28.34 12.10
CA ILE A 78 -1.55 -27.86 11.48
C ILE A 78 -1.01 -26.64 12.24
N ALA A 79 -1.84 -25.60 12.45
CA ALA A 79 -1.42 -24.39 13.16
C ALA A 79 -0.99 -24.70 14.61
N ARG A 80 -1.73 -25.57 15.30
CA ARG A 80 -1.39 -26.01 16.66
C ARG A 80 -0.01 -26.66 16.70
N TYR A 81 0.28 -27.58 15.77
CA TYR A 81 1.61 -28.20 15.67
C TYR A 81 2.69 -27.16 15.39
N MET A 82 2.47 -26.30 14.39
CA MET A 82 3.43 -25.25 14.02
C MET A 82 3.79 -24.34 15.20
N PHE A 83 2.83 -23.97 16.07
CA PHE A 83 3.12 -23.18 17.27
C PHE A 83 3.74 -23.99 18.42
N ALA A 84 3.40 -25.28 18.55
CA ALA A 84 3.96 -26.15 19.59
C ALA A 84 5.45 -26.42 19.35
N GLU A 85 5.79 -26.81 18.12
CA GLU A 85 7.17 -27.10 17.71
C GLU A 85 7.93 -25.87 17.21
N PHE A 86 7.20 -24.75 16.99
CA PHE A 86 7.74 -23.50 16.46
C PHE A 86 8.43 -23.67 15.08
N GLN A 87 7.87 -24.55 14.26
CA GLN A 87 8.33 -24.92 12.91
C GLN A 87 7.22 -24.59 11.89
N PHE A 88 7.52 -23.79 10.87
CA PHE A 88 6.50 -23.20 9.98
C PHE A 88 6.63 -23.60 8.51
N ASP A 89 7.52 -24.52 8.21
CA ASP A 89 7.79 -24.98 6.85
C ASP A 89 7.10 -26.31 6.56
N GLN A 90 7.25 -27.30 7.45
CA GLN A 90 6.79 -28.67 7.22
C GLN A 90 6.16 -29.31 8.45
N ILE A 91 5.06 -30.04 8.23
CA ILE A 91 4.34 -30.76 9.27
C ILE A 91 4.29 -32.24 8.93
N PRO A 92 4.85 -33.15 9.75
CA PRO A 92 4.67 -34.58 9.55
C PRO A 92 3.18 -34.92 9.61
N ILE A 93 2.66 -35.69 8.65
CA ILE A 93 1.23 -36.00 8.56
C ILE A 93 0.71 -36.76 9.80
N GLU A 94 1.59 -37.54 10.43
CA GLU A 94 1.30 -38.35 11.63
C GLU A 94 0.93 -37.48 12.84
N GLU A 95 1.49 -36.27 12.91
CA GLU A 95 1.25 -35.28 13.97
C GLU A 95 -0.13 -34.61 13.85
N LEU A 96 -0.83 -34.81 12.72
CA LEU A 96 -2.22 -34.37 12.56
C LEU A 96 -3.21 -35.32 13.24
N HIS A 97 -2.77 -36.53 13.63
CA HIS A 97 -3.55 -37.56 14.32
C HIS A 97 -4.92 -37.83 13.68
N LEU A 98 -4.97 -37.85 12.35
CA LEU A 98 -6.18 -38.11 11.57
C LEU A 98 -6.48 -39.60 11.52
N SER A 99 -7.77 -39.96 11.50
CA SER A 99 -8.20 -41.31 11.16
C SER A 99 -7.88 -41.64 9.69
N PHE A 100 -7.92 -42.93 9.33
CA PHE A 100 -7.64 -43.37 7.97
C PHE A 100 -8.56 -42.71 6.93
N ASP A 101 -9.87 -42.61 7.23
CA ASP A 101 -10.86 -42.02 6.33
C ASP A 101 -10.66 -40.49 6.17
N GLU A 102 -10.30 -39.80 7.25
CA GLU A 102 -9.95 -38.37 7.23
C GLU A 102 -8.68 -38.11 6.44
N LEU A 103 -7.69 -39.00 6.56
CA LEU A 103 -6.42 -38.91 5.86
C LEU A 103 -6.58 -39.15 4.35
N ASP A 104 -7.40 -40.13 3.94
CA ASP A 104 -7.71 -40.39 2.53
C ASP A 104 -8.50 -39.21 1.92
N SER A 105 -9.47 -38.70 2.66
CA SER A 105 -10.25 -37.53 2.25
C SER A 105 -9.38 -36.26 2.19
N LEU A 106 -8.43 -36.10 3.12
CA LEU A 106 -7.44 -35.02 3.07
C LEU A 106 -6.57 -35.16 1.82
N ARG A 107 -6.03 -36.34 1.52
CA ARG A 107 -5.21 -36.58 0.31
C ARG A 107 -5.96 -36.18 -0.97
N ASN A 108 -7.23 -36.57 -1.09
CA ASN A 108 -8.07 -36.15 -2.21
C ASN A 108 -8.27 -34.63 -2.27
N LEU A 109 -8.36 -33.95 -1.12
CA LEU A 109 -8.42 -32.49 -1.04
C LEU A 109 -7.08 -31.85 -1.48
N LEU A 110 -5.95 -32.40 -1.05
CA LEU A 110 -4.59 -31.90 -1.38
C LEU A 110 -4.27 -31.99 -2.88
N ASP A 111 -4.61 -33.11 -3.52
CA ASP A 111 -4.31 -33.32 -4.94
C ASP A 111 -5.08 -32.34 -5.86
N ASN A 112 -6.25 -31.87 -5.40
CA ASN A 112 -7.14 -31.00 -6.17
C ASN A 112 -7.03 -29.51 -5.80
N ASN A 113 -6.53 -29.20 -4.61
CA ASN A 113 -6.51 -27.83 -4.07
C ASN A 113 -5.09 -27.35 -3.77
N LEU A 114 -4.78 -26.16 -4.26
CA LEU A 114 -3.48 -25.51 -4.12
C LEU A 114 -3.23 -24.92 -2.71
N ILE A 115 -3.90 -25.43 -1.66
CA ILE A 115 -3.68 -24.94 -0.29
C ILE A 115 -2.45 -25.62 0.30
N ILE A 116 -2.35 -26.94 0.18
CA ILE A 116 -1.35 -27.77 0.86
C ILE A 116 -0.78 -28.83 -0.10
N SER A 117 0.51 -29.16 0.01
CA SER A 117 1.20 -30.18 -0.79
C SER A 117 1.77 -31.32 0.08
N ARG A 118 2.00 -32.49 -0.55
CA ARG A 118 2.62 -33.69 0.03
C ARG A 118 3.99 -33.97 -0.60
N SER A 119 4.98 -34.40 0.18
CA SER A 119 6.23 -35.00 -0.31
C SER A 119 6.38 -36.44 0.17
N VAL A 120 7.01 -37.32 -0.62
CA VAL A 120 7.31 -38.70 -0.22
C VAL A 120 8.68 -39.14 -0.73
N HIS A 121 9.38 -39.88 0.13
CA HIS A 121 10.65 -40.64 0.05
C HIS A 121 11.76 -40.08 0.94
N ALA A 122 12.06 -40.81 2.02
CA ALA A 122 13.17 -40.57 2.94
C ALA A 122 14.06 -41.82 3.05
N GLY A 123 15.36 -41.63 3.29
CA GLY A 123 16.35 -42.71 3.40
C GLY A 123 17.04 -43.09 2.08
N THR A 124 17.96 -44.07 2.13
CA THR A 124 18.67 -44.60 0.94
C THR A 124 18.86 -46.12 1.07
N GLY A 125 18.69 -46.87 -0.01
CA GLY A 125 18.90 -48.32 -0.02
C GLY A 125 18.00 -49.06 0.95
N ILE A 126 18.55 -49.85 1.87
CA ILE A 126 17.78 -50.69 2.81
C ILE A 126 17.05 -49.90 3.92
N THR A 127 17.28 -48.59 4.04
CA THR A 127 16.62 -47.72 5.03
C THR A 127 15.57 -46.80 4.40
N GLU A 128 15.18 -47.07 3.15
CA GLU A 128 14.11 -46.33 2.48
C GLU A 128 12.80 -46.52 3.23
N HIS A 129 12.17 -45.42 3.60
CA HIS A 129 10.87 -45.37 4.24
C HIS A 129 10.08 -44.15 3.73
N GLU A 130 8.76 -44.25 3.78
CA GLU A 130 7.88 -43.16 3.39
C GLU A 130 7.64 -42.26 4.60
N GLU A 131 8.20 -41.05 4.59
CA GLU A 131 7.75 -39.96 5.46
C GLU A 131 6.85 -39.03 4.65
N GLU A 132 5.67 -38.74 5.20
CA GLU A 132 4.70 -37.84 4.60
C GLU A 132 4.65 -36.52 5.37
N TYR A 133 4.79 -35.44 4.62
CA TYR A 133 4.74 -34.10 5.17
C TYR A 133 3.68 -33.27 4.46
N VAL A 134 3.13 -32.30 5.20
CA VAL A 134 2.15 -31.31 4.79
C VAL A 134 2.83 -29.95 4.80
N TYR A 135 2.74 -29.21 3.69
CA TYR A 135 3.29 -27.87 3.52
C TYR A 135 2.23 -26.93 2.96
N PHE A 136 2.19 -25.68 3.39
CA PHE A 136 1.40 -24.68 2.67
C PHE A 136 2.07 -24.35 1.33
N VAL A 137 1.29 -24.34 0.26
CA VAL A 137 1.78 -24.01 -1.09
C VAL A 137 2.07 -22.51 -1.22
N PHE A 138 1.48 -21.69 -0.35
CA PHE A 138 1.60 -20.23 -0.40
C PHE A 138 1.74 -19.61 1.00
N ASP A 139 2.83 -18.88 1.22
CA ASP A 139 3.17 -18.26 2.51
C ASP A 139 2.05 -17.35 3.02
N GLU A 140 1.44 -16.51 2.18
CA GLU A 140 0.39 -15.60 2.66
C GLU A 140 -0.87 -16.32 3.16
N LEU A 141 -1.16 -17.52 2.63
CA LEU A 141 -2.29 -18.34 3.07
C LEU A 141 -1.96 -19.05 4.38
N ARG A 142 -0.72 -19.55 4.53
CA ARG A 142 -0.20 -20.04 5.82
C ARG A 142 -0.39 -18.98 6.91
N ASP A 143 0.10 -17.78 6.65
CA ASP A 143 0.10 -16.69 7.62
C ASP A 143 -1.34 -16.29 7.99
N PHE A 144 -2.28 -16.34 7.04
CA PHE A 144 -3.71 -16.16 7.28
C PHE A 144 -4.27 -17.24 8.21
N CYS A 145 -4.00 -18.51 7.92
CA CYS A 145 -4.46 -19.63 8.75
C CYS A 145 -3.90 -19.55 10.18
N LEU A 146 -2.62 -19.21 10.33
CA LEU A 146 -1.96 -19.04 11.63
C LEU A 146 -2.55 -17.88 12.44
N ALA A 147 -2.77 -16.72 11.79
CA ALA A 147 -3.42 -15.59 12.42
C ALA A 147 -4.83 -15.94 12.89
N ARG A 148 -5.64 -16.51 11.99
CA ARG A 148 -7.01 -16.95 12.30
C ARG A 148 -7.04 -17.91 13.48
N TYR A 149 -6.13 -18.89 13.53
CA TYR A 149 -6.05 -19.85 14.62
C TYR A 149 -5.82 -19.16 15.97
N LEU A 150 -4.82 -18.29 16.09
CA LEU A 150 -4.52 -17.61 17.36
C LEU A 150 -5.60 -16.62 17.78
N LEU A 151 -6.17 -15.87 16.83
CA LEU A 151 -7.29 -14.95 17.10
C LEU A 151 -8.52 -15.71 17.62
N THR A 152 -8.87 -16.82 16.97
CA THR A 152 -9.99 -17.69 17.39
C THR A 152 -9.71 -18.31 18.76
N LEU A 153 -8.46 -18.71 19.02
CA LEU A 153 -8.05 -19.25 20.31
C LEU A 153 -8.26 -18.24 21.44
N ASP A 154 -7.83 -16.99 21.23
CA ASP A 154 -8.03 -15.92 22.20
C ASP A 154 -9.53 -15.59 22.40
N GLU A 155 -10.32 -15.55 21.32
CA GLU A 155 -11.77 -15.32 21.39
C GLU A 155 -12.50 -16.43 22.15
N SER A 156 -12.17 -17.70 21.89
CA SER A 156 -12.74 -18.84 22.61
C SER A 156 -12.42 -18.81 24.11
N LYS A 157 -11.30 -18.19 24.48
CA LYS A 157 -10.87 -17.98 25.87
C LYS A 157 -11.36 -16.65 26.46
N SER A 158 -12.17 -15.88 25.71
CA SER A 158 -12.63 -14.54 26.09
C SER A 158 -11.49 -13.58 26.47
N SER A 159 -10.34 -13.73 25.80
CA SER A 159 -9.12 -12.95 26.00
C SER A 159 -9.28 -11.56 25.38
N SER A 160 -9.69 -10.57 26.18
CA SER A 160 -9.89 -9.21 25.66
C SER A 160 -8.61 -8.57 25.10
N LYS A 161 -7.44 -9.02 25.56
CA LYS A 161 -6.11 -8.50 25.17
C LYS A 161 -5.40 -9.31 24.10
N TYR A 162 -6.03 -10.39 23.60
CA TYR A 162 -5.46 -11.30 22.61
C TYR A 162 -4.03 -11.76 22.97
N VAL A 163 -3.87 -12.23 24.22
CA VAL A 163 -2.56 -12.56 24.80
C VAL A 163 -1.83 -13.63 24.00
N ALA A 164 -2.53 -14.69 23.55
CA ALA A 164 -1.90 -15.78 22.80
C ALA A 164 -1.39 -15.29 21.43
N PHE A 165 -2.18 -14.46 20.74
CA PHE A 165 -1.76 -13.84 19.49
C PHE A 165 -0.51 -12.99 19.68
N PHE A 166 -0.56 -11.99 20.56
CA PHE A 166 0.57 -11.05 20.72
C PHE A 166 1.82 -11.74 21.24
N SER A 167 1.72 -12.70 22.17
CA SER A 167 2.92 -13.41 22.68
C SER A 167 3.62 -14.21 21.58
N ASN A 168 2.87 -14.90 20.72
CA ASN A 168 3.45 -15.69 19.65
C ASN A 168 4.00 -14.81 18.53
N VAL A 169 3.29 -13.77 18.13
CA VAL A 169 3.76 -12.85 17.07
C VAL A 169 4.99 -12.07 17.50
N THR A 170 5.06 -11.61 18.75
CA THR A 170 6.29 -11.01 19.28
C THR A 170 7.45 -12.00 19.26
N LYS A 171 7.24 -13.26 19.66
CA LYS A 171 8.28 -14.30 19.59
C LYS A 171 8.72 -14.58 18.15
N LEU A 172 7.79 -14.64 17.19
CA LEU A 172 8.11 -14.78 15.75
C LEU A 172 8.97 -13.62 15.25
N PHE A 173 8.61 -12.39 15.64
CA PHE A 173 9.36 -11.18 15.28
C PHE A 173 10.79 -11.22 15.85
N GLU A 174 10.93 -11.51 17.14
CA GLU A 174 12.23 -11.61 17.83
C GLU A 174 13.14 -12.68 17.22
N GLN A 175 12.55 -13.81 16.79
CA GLN A 175 13.27 -14.90 16.14
C GLN A 175 13.41 -14.74 14.62
N ARG A 176 12.94 -13.62 14.06
CA ARG A 176 13.03 -13.31 12.63
C ARG A 176 12.42 -14.40 11.75
N LEU A 177 11.25 -14.92 12.14
CA LEU A 177 10.55 -15.95 11.39
C LEU A 177 9.53 -15.35 10.40
N SER A 178 9.54 -15.91 9.21
CA SER A 178 8.76 -15.53 8.02
C SER A 178 7.26 -15.19 8.26
N PRO A 179 6.47 -15.93 9.08
CA PRO A 179 5.02 -15.69 9.18
C PRO A 179 4.59 -14.35 9.78
N VAL A 180 5.51 -13.63 10.44
CA VAL A 180 5.19 -12.45 11.25
C VAL A 180 4.49 -11.34 10.46
N GLU A 181 4.95 -11.03 9.24
CA GLU A 181 4.40 -9.94 8.42
C GLU A 181 2.92 -10.22 8.09
N GLY A 182 2.63 -11.40 7.54
CA GLY A 182 1.26 -11.79 7.20
C GLY A 182 0.39 -11.87 8.46
N MET A 183 0.89 -12.45 9.54
CA MET A 183 0.12 -12.58 10.77
C MET A 183 -0.28 -11.24 11.39
N VAL A 184 0.63 -10.27 11.43
CA VAL A 184 0.32 -8.91 11.90
C VAL A 184 -0.71 -8.25 10.99
N LYS A 185 -0.55 -8.40 9.67
CA LYS A 185 -1.49 -7.86 8.67
C LYS A 185 -2.91 -8.37 8.87
N TYR A 186 -3.10 -9.68 9.01
CA TYR A 186 -4.44 -10.26 9.17
C TYR A 186 -5.08 -9.94 10.52
N ALA A 187 -4.28 -9.82 11.58
CA ALA A 187 -4.80 -9.37 12.86
C ALA A 187 -5.18 -7.90 12.87
N TYR A 188 -4.41 -7.04 12.17
CA TYR A 188 -4.78 -5.64 11.99
C TYR A 188 -6.15 -5.52 11.34
N HIS A 189 -6.36 -6.22 10.22
CA HIS A 189 -7.64 -6.28 9.54
C HIS A 189 -8.77 -6.75 10.48
N HIS A 190 -8.56 -7.85 11.22
CA HIS A 190 -9.55 -8.36 12.16
C HIS A 190 -9.94 -7.34 13.24
N PHE A 191 -8.95 -6.69 13.86
CA PHE A 191 -9.19 -5.68 14.89
C PHE A 191 -9.86 -4.42 14.32
N ARG A 192 -9.53 -4.05 13.08
CA ARG A 192 -10.18 -2.94 12.39
C ARG A 192 -11.66 -3.24 12.16
N MET A 193 -11.98 -4.43 11.65
CA MET A 193 -13.35 -4.88 11.38
C MET A 193 -14.19 -5.10 12.65
N THR A 194 -13.54 -5.43 13.77
CA THR A 194 -14.20 -5.58 15.08
C THR A 194 -14.17 -4.30 15.93
N ALA A 195 -13.75 -3.18 15.35
CA ALA A 195 -13.66 -1.86 16.00
C ALA A 195 -12.82 -1.87 17.31
N ARG A 196 -11.78 -2.69 17.36
CA ARG A 196 -10.81 -2.77 18.46
C ARG A 196 -9.64 -1.83 18.24
N THR A 197 -9.93 -0.51 18.28
CA THR A 197 -8.94 0.55 18.07
C THR A 197 -7.72 0.41 18.99
N ASP A 198 -7.92 0.01 20.24
CA ASP A 198 -6.84 -0.22 21.21
C ASP A 198 -5.81 -1.26 20.73
N LEU A 199 -6.27 -2.28 20.00
CA LEU A 199 -5.42 -3.34 19.46
C LEU A 199 -4.79 -2.94 18.12
N CYS A 200 -5.49 -2.18 17.28
CA CYS A 200 -4.93 -1.58 16.07
C CYS A 200 -3.77 -0.65 16.42
N GLU A 201 -3.96 0.27 17.37
CA GLU A 201 -2.91 1.17 17.86
C GLU A 201 -1.73 0.39 18.45
N LYS A 202 -2.01 -0.68 19.21
CA LYS A 202 -0.96 -1.56 19.73
C LYS A 202 -0.14 -2.20 18.61
N ILE A 203 -0.77 -2.67 17.53
CA ILE A 203 -0.08 -3.21 16.35
C ILE A 203 0.79 -2.14 15.70
N LEU A 204 0.22 -0.97 15.38
CA LEU A 204 0.95 0.12 14.72
C LEU A 204 2.16 0.56 15.56
N LYS A 205 1.99 0.72 16.87
CA LYS A 205 3.07 1.08 17.79
C LYS A 205 4.17 0.01 17.90
N THR A 206 3.80 -1.27 17.84
CA THR A 206 4.75 -2.36 18.07
C THR A 206 5.49 -2.75 16.80
N PHE A 207 4.79 -2.72 15.66
CA PHE A 207 5.28 -3.28 14.39
C PHE A 207 5.30 -2.28 13.24
N GLY A 208 4.59 -1.15 13.32
CA GLY A 208 4.39 -0.25 12.18
C GLY A 208 5.68 0.36 11.63
N GLU A 209 6.53 0.89 12.51
CA GLU A 209 7.85 1.45 12.17
C GLU A 209 8.98 0.41 12.28
N SER A 210 8.64 -0.86 12.51
CA SER A 210 9.63 -1.94 12.62
C SER A 210 10.07 -2.45 11.25
N ASP A 211 11.17 -3.20 11.25
CA ASP A 211 11.72 -3.84 10.06
C ASP A 211 11.06 -5.20 9.74
N VAL A 212 9.82 -5.44 10.19
CA VAL A 212 9.06 -6.69 9.98
C VAL A 212 9.11 -7.16 8.52
N GLN A 213 8.94 -6.24 7.58
CA GLN A 213 8.91 -6.61 6.16
C GLN A 213 10.27 -7.15 5.68
N SER A 214 11.40 -6.68 6.25
CA SER A 214 12.76 -7.12 5.89
C SER A 214 13.07 -8.56 6.29
N ILE A 215 12.26 -9.17 7.17
CA ILE A 215 12.41 -10.56 7.59
C ILE A 215 12.24 -11.53 6.41
N LEU A 216 11.50 -11.16 5.37
CA LEU A 216 11.39 -12.00 4.17
C LEU A 216 12.47 -11.71 3.12
N ASP A 217 13.11 -10.53 3.17
CA ASP A 217 14.15 -10.16 2.21
C ASP A 217 15.44 -10.94 2.43
N TRP A 218 15.74 -11.32 3.68
CA TRP A 218 16.95 -12.09 3.98
C TRP A 218 16.91 -13.49 3.35
N GLU A 219 15.71 -14.08 3.20
CA GLU A 219 15.48 -15.40 2.60
C GLU A 219 15.46 -15.35 1.06
N LYS A 220 15.08 -14.21 0.46
CA LYS A 220 14.83 -14.07 -1.00
C LYS A 220 15.70 -12.98 -1.63
N ARG A 221 17.03 -13.02 -1.41
CA ARG A 221 18.03 -12.01 -1.86
C ARG A 221 18.00 -11.64 -3.35
N ASP A 222 17.35 -12.42 -4.23
CA ASP A 222 17.33 -12.19 -5.68
C ASP A 222 15.97 -11.71 -6.24
N LEU A 223 14.95 -11.54 -5.40
CA LEU A 223 13.64 -11.04 -5.83
C LEU A 223 13.38 -9.68 -5.19
N TYR A 224 13.61 -8.60 -5.96
CA TYR A 224 13.16 -7.26 -5.60
C TYR A 224 11.63 -7.28 -5.40
N ARG A 225 11.17 -7.46 -4.16
CA ARG A 225 9.77 -7.20 -3.81
C ARG A 225 9.54 -5.71 -3.97
N GLN A 226 8.73 -5.33 -4.95
CA GLN A 226 8.21 -3.97 -5.05
C GLN A 226 7.22 -3.77 -3.90
N ARG A 227 7.70 -3.18 -2.80
CA ARG A 227 6.83 -2.71 -1.72
C ARG A 227 6.27 -1.35 -2.08
N THR A 228 5.01 -1.13 -1.75
CA THR A 228 4.37 0.17 -1.91
C THR A 228 4.92 1.20 -0.93
N PHE A 229 5.15 0.77 0.32
CA PHE A 229 5.66 1.61 1.41
C PHE A 229 6.84 0.94 2.09
N ASN A 230 7.80 1.75 2.52
CA ASN A 230 8.89 1.28 3.39
C ASN A 230 8.44 1.12 4.84
N ASN A 231 7.46 1.94 5.27
CA ASN A 231 6.82 1.82 6.57
C ASN A 231 5.76 0.72 6.54
N PHE A 232 5.89 -0.29 7.40
CA PHE A 232 4.94 -1.40 7.46
C PHE A 232 3.56 -0.94 7.92
N GLY A 233 3.50 0.01 8.86
CA GLY A 233 2.24 0.57 9.35
C GLY A 233 1.42 1.23 8.25
N PHE A 234 2.04 1.93 7.28
CA PHE A 234 1.31 2.43 6.12
C PHE A 234 0.76 1.30 5.25
N SER A 235 1.53 0.22 5.07
CA SER A 235 1.03 -0.96 4.37
C SER A 235 -0.21 -1.57 5.04
N LEU A 236 -0.30 -1.50 6.38
CA LEU A 236 -1.49 -1.91 7.14
C LEU A 236 -2.65 -0.94 6.91
N VAL A 237 -2.45 0.36 7.18
CA VAL A 237 -3.49 1.39 7.10
C VAL A 237 -4.11 1.46 5.70
N PHE A 238 -3.28 1.51 4.65
CA PHE A 238 -3.76 1.64 3.27
C PHE A 238 -4.30 0.32 2.69
N SER A 239 -4.10 -0.82 3.36
CA SER A 239 -4.68 -2.10 2.93
C SER A 239 -6.17 -2.25 3.26
N GLU A 240 -6.71 -1.44 4.17
CA GLU A 240 -8.13 -1.48 4.58
C GLU A 240 -9.06 -0.68 3.62
N GLY A 241 -8.47 0.01 2.64
CA GLY A 241 -9.19 0.75 1.58
C GLY A 241 -9.62 2.16 1.98
N ASP A 242 -10.78 2.58 1.47
CA ASP A 242 -11.26 3.98 1.42
C ASP A 242 -11.36 4.76 2.75
N ASN A 243 -11.40 4.09 3.91
CA ASN A 243 -11.76 4.72 5.19
C ASN A 243 -10.64 4.66 6.24
N ILE A 244 -9.87 5.74 6.31
CA ILE A 244 -8.83 5.93 7.33
C ILE A 244 -9.45 6.54 8.60
N ALA A 245 -9.32 5.86 9.74
CA ALA A 245 -9.76 6.36 11.04
C ALA A 245 -8.82 7.44 11.59
N SER A 246 -9.33 8.20 12.57
CA SER A 246 -8.57 9.25 13.25
C SER A 246 -7.24 8.74 13.83
N PHE A 247 -7.23 7.61 14.53
CA PHE A 247 -6.00 7.06 15.11
C PHE A 247 -4.96 6.65 14.04
N GLU A 248 -5.42 6.28 12.84
CA GLU A 248 -4.55 5.95 11.71
C GLU A 248 -3.96 7.23 11.12
N ILE A 249 -4.74 8.32 11.07
CA ILE A 249 -4.22 9.65 10.71
C ILE A 249 -3.21 10.14 11.74
N ASP A 250 -3.48 9.96 13.03
CA ASP A 250 -2.56 10.35 14.11
C ASP A 250 -1.22 9.58 13.99
N TYR A 251 -1.29 8.28 13.66
CA TYR A 251 -0.10 7.49 13.36
C TYR A 251 0.65 7.99 12.11
N ILE A 252 -0.06 8.29 11.02
CA ILE A 252 0.55 8.83 9.80
C ILE A 252 1.26 10.16 10.08
N LEU A 253 0.60 11.08 10.80
CA LEU A 253 1.16 12.36 11.18
C LEU A 253 2.42 12.18 12.01
N HIS A 254 2.40 11.30 13.01
CA HIS A 254 3.59 10.98 13.80
C HIS A 254 4.77 10.51 12.93
N CYS A 255 4.54 9.59 12.00
CA CYS A 255 5.59 9.11 11.11
C CYS A 255 6.10 10.18 10.13
N VAL A 256 5.24 11.07 9.63
CA VAL A 256 5.60 12.16 8.72
C VAL A 256 6.39 13.25 9.44
N GLU A 257 6.04 13.55 10.69
CA GLU A 257 6.77 14.50 11.54
C GLU A 257 8.18 14.01 11.88
N ASN A 258 8.34 12.70 12.07
CA ASN A 258 9.65 12.07 12.31
C ASN A 258 10.50 12.01 11.03
N ASP A 259 9.90 11.69 9.87
CA ASP A 259 10.58 11.62 8.58
C ASP A 259 9.65 12.07 7.44
N CYS A 260 9.96 13.23 6.85
CA CYS A 260 9.17 13.84 5.79
C CYS A 260 9.17 13.04 4.48
N SER A 261 10.07 12.08 4.29
CA SER A 261 10.05 11.21 3.11
C SER A 261 8.78 10.36 3.04
N HIS A 262 8.23 9.97 4.19
CA HIS A 262 6.97 9.25 4.32
C HIS A 262 5.80 9.97 3.68
N TYR A 263 5.75 11.30 3.78
CA TYR A 263 4.69 12.09 3.13
C TYR A 263 4.67 11.85 1.62
N TRP A 264 5.84 11.79 1.00
CA TRP A 264 5.96 11.63 -0.44
C TRP A 264 5.67 10.19 -0.89
N GLU A 265 6.02 9.17 -0.09
CA GLU A 265 5.55 7.80 -0.36
C GLU A 265 4.02 7.72 -0.40
N ILE A 266 3.36 8.35 0.57
CA ILE A 266 1.89 8.45 0.63
C ILE A 266 1.35 9.23 -0.57
N PHE A 267 1.93 10.38 -0.90
CA PHE A 267 1.49 11.20 -2.05
C PHE A 267 1.50 10.41 -3.36
N TRP A 268 2.57 9.67 -3.66
CA TRP A 268 2.66 8.91 -4.91
C TRP A 268 1.64 7.77 -4.99
N PHE A 269 1.41 7.09 -3.87
CA PHE A 269 0.36 6.08 -3.77
C PHE A 269 -1.03 6.69 -4.04
N LEU A 270 -1.35 7.80 -3.39
CA LEU A 270 -2.63 8.49 -3.53
C LEU A 270 -2.85 9.08 -4.93
N LEU A 271 -1.78 9.54 -5.59
CA LEU A 271 -1.80 9.97 -7.00
C LEU A 271 -2.19 8.80 -7.92
N GLY A 272 -1.62 7.61 -7.68
CA GLY A 272 -2.00 6.40 -8.40
C GLY A 272 -3.46 6.01 -8.21
N ASN A 273 -3.99 6.17 -6.99
CA ASN A 273 -5.39 5.90 -6.66
C ASN A 273 -6.35 6.88 -7.35
N GLU A 274 -6.09 8.20 -7.27
CA GLU A 274 -6.91 9.25 -7.88
C GLU A 274 -7.20 8.95 -9.36
N TYR A 275 -6.15 8.68 -10.15
CA TYR A 275 -6.29 8.45 -11.59
C TYR A 275 -6.59 6.99 -11.96
N SER A 276 -6.70 6.12 -10.97
CA SER A 276 -7.31 4.80 -11.11
C SER A 276 -8.79 4.79 -10.68
N GLY A 277 -9.29 5.88 -10.07
CA GLY A 277 -10.66 5.99 -9.55
C GLY A 277 -10.87 5.38 -8.16
N PHE A 278 -9.82 5.24 -7.36
CA PHE A 278 -9.83 4.62 -6.02
C PHE A 278 -9.66 5.66 -4.91
N LYS A 279 -10.12 5.29 -3.71
CA LYS A 279 -9.84 6.03 -2.48
C LYS A 279 -8.93 5.19 -1.57
N PRO A 280 -8.28 5.81 -0.56
CA PRO A 280 -8.09 7.25 -0.42
C PRO A 280 -7.32 7.84 -1.62
N ASN A 281 -7.52 9.12 -1.88
CA ASN A 281 -6.97 9.82 -3.04
C ASN A 281 -6.13 11.04 -2.61
N ILE A 282 -5.67 11.86 -3.56
CA ILE A 282 -4.72 12.97 -3.28
C ILE A 282 -5.26 13.97 -2.25
N HIS A 283 -6.59 14.07 -2.09
CA HIS A 283 -7.18 14.92 -1.05
C HIS A 283 -6.63 14.60 0.34
N LEU A 284 -6.40 13.32 0.65
CA LEU A 284 -5.79 12.91 1.92
C LEU A 284 -4.37 13.45 2.09
N ALA A 285 -3.57 13.53 1.03
CA ALA A 285 -2.22 14.11 1.11
C ALA A 285 -2.30 15.59 1.52
N ILE A 286 -3.25 16.33 0.94
CA ILE A 286 -3.52 17.71 1.34
C ILE A 286 -3.92 17.74 2.81
N ASP A 287 -4.89 16.93 3.23
CA ASP A 287 -5.35 16.86 4.62
C ASP A 287 -4.23 16.53 5.61
N ILE A 288 -3.26 15.70 5.23
CA ILE A 288 -2.07 15.43 6.06
C ILE A 288 -1.23 16.69 6.21
N LEU A 289 -0.95 17.44 5.13
CA LEU A 289 -0.26 18.73 5.22
C LEU A 289 -1.01 19.74 6.10
N LEU A 290 -2.35 19.73 6.04
CA LEU A 290 -3.21 20.62 6.84
C LEU A 290 -3.07 20.37 8.34
N ARG A 291 -2.88 19.11 8.72
CA ARG A 291 -2.91 18.66 10.12
C ARG A 291 -1.53 18.61 10.77
N CYS A 292 -0.46 18.91 10.04
CA CYS A 292 0.86 19.08 10.64
C CYS A 292 0.83 20.27 11.61
N GLU A 293 0.94 20.00 12.92
CA GLU A 293 0.79 21.03 13.96
C GLU A 293 1.99 21.99 14.05
N ASN A 294 3.16 21.55 13.60
CA ASN A 294 4.38 22.34 13.61
C ASN A 294 4.56 23.07 12.27
N ASP A 295 4.61 24.41 12.29
CA ASP A 295 4.83 25.26 11.11
C ASP A 295 6.12 24.89 10.33
N GLU A 296 7.12 24.28 10.97
CA GLU A 296 8.34 23.82 10.30
C GLU A 296 8.16 22.53 9.47
N THR A 297 7.18 21.68 9.82
CA THR A 297 7.02 20.36 9.18
C THR A 297 6.59 20.50 7.71
N PRO A 298 5.58 21.32 7.35
CA PRO A 298 5.25 21.58 5.94
C PRO A 298 6.44 22.10 5.13
N GLU A 299 7.25 23.00 5.69
CA GLU A 299 8.46 23.52 5.01
C GLU A 299 9.46 22.38 4.73
N LYS A 300 9.74 21.52 5.72
CA LYS A 300 10.62 20.36 5.54
C LYS A 300 10.11 19.38 4.49
N ILE A 301 8.79 19.14 4.44
CA ILE A 301 8.16 18.29 3.43
C ILE A 301 8.37 18.87 2.03
N LEU A 302 8.08 20.16 1.85
CA LEU A 302 8.24 20.84 0.55
C LEU A 302 9.71 20.88 0.14
N LYS A 303 10.61 21.22 1.07
CA LYS A 303 12.05 21.22 0.84
C LYS A 303 12.56 19.86 0.36
N TYR A 304 12.17 18.79 1.07
CA TYR A 304 12.59 17.43 0.74
C TYR A 304 12.26 17.08 -0.71
N PHE A 305 11.10 17.52 -1.23
CA PHE A 305 10.73 17.27 -2.63
C PHE A 305 11.79 17.74 -3.64
N PHE A 306 12.43 18.89 -3.37
CA PHE A 306 13.41 19.52 -4.25
C PHE A 306 14.88 19.27 -3.86
N ASP A 307 15.17 18.60 -2.74
CA ASP A 307 16.54 18.39 -2.24
C ASP A 307 17.41 17.52 -3.18
N ASP A 308 16.79 16.73 -4.06
CA ASP A 308 17.50 15.96 -5.10
C ASP A 308 18.17 16.82 -6.19
N LYS A 309 17.88 18.13 -6.22
CA LYS A 309 18.55 19.14 -7.04
C LYS A 309 20.07 19.11 -6.82
N VAL A 310 20.55 18.67 -5.65
CA VAL A 310 21.99 18.59 -5.31
C VAL A 310 22.64 17.26 -5.72
N GLU A 311 21.93 16.12 -5.67
CA GLU A 311 22.51 14.78 -5.93
C GLU A 311 22.99 14.60 -7.38
N LYS A 312 22.37 15.31 -8.34
CA LYS A 312 22.75 15.28 -9.76
C LYS A 312 24.08 15.99 -10.04
N TYR A 313 24.47 16.96 -9.21
CA TYR A 313 25.73 17.69 -9.38
C TYR A 313 26.96 16.91 -8.86
N TYR A 314 26.75 15.92 -7.99
CA TYR A 314 27.85 15.20 -7.33
C TYR A 314 27.91 13.69 -7.59
N SER A 315 26.88 13.08 -8.19
CA SER A 315 26.89 11.64 -8.50
C SER A 315 26.72 11.38 -10.00
N HIS A 316 27.50 10.45 -10.55
CA HIS A 316 27.31 9.91 -11.91
C HIS A 316 26.12 8.94 -12.01
N SER A 317 25.17 9.02 -11.06
CA SER A 317 23.97 8.18 -11.06
C SER A 317 22.80 8.99 -11.63
N TYR A 318 22.15 8.45 -12.66
CA TYR A 318 20.91 8.96 -13.24
C TYR A 318 19.73 8.75 -12.29
N LYS A 319 19.76 9.32 -11.09
CA LYS A 319 18.54 9.43 -10.28
C LYS A 319 17.70 10.56 -10.86
N GLU A 320 16.53 10.22 -11.39
CA GLU A 320 15.56 11.21 -11.85
C GLU A 320 15.06 12.04 -10.66
N ARG A 321 14.95 13.35 -10.85
CA ARG A 321 14.45 14.25 -9.81
C ARG A 321 12.96 13.98 -9.59
N ARG A 322 12.49 14.03 -8.35
CA ARG A 322 11.07 13.91 -7.96
C ARG A 322 10.18 14.88 -8.72
N VAL A 323 10.66 16.10 -8.97
CA VAL A 323 9.90 17.09 -9.76
C VAL A 323 9.83 16.73 -11.25
N ASP A 324 10.89 16.15 -11.81
CA ASP A 324 10.89 15.66 -13.19
C ASP A 324 9.91 14.48 -13.31
N ASN A 325 9.92 13.56 -12.32
CA ASN A 325 8.95 12.46 -12.23
C ASN A 325 7.50 12.97 -12.11
N LEU A 326 7.26 14.01 -11.29
CA LEU A 326 5.94 14.63 -11.19
C LEU A 326 5.51 15.20 -12.54
N LYS A 327 6.41 15.86 -13.26
CA LYS A 327 6.12 16.43 -14.58
C LYS A 327 5.72 15.35 -15.57
N GLU A 328 6.42 14.21 -15.60
CA GLU A 328 6.03 13.07 -16.43
C GLU A 328 4.63 12.54 -16.10
N TRP A 329 4.31 12.41 -14.81
CA TRP A 329 2.97 12.04 -14.36
C TRP A 329 1.91 13.02 -14.85
N LEU A 330 2.14 14.33 -14.67
CA LEU A 330 1.20 15.37 -15.07
C LEU A 330 0.98 15.38 -16.60
N ASP A 331 2.04 15.19 -17.38
CA ASP A 331 1.95 15.09 -18.85
C ASP A 331 1.18 13.85 -19.30
N ALA A 332 1.44 12.71 -18.66
CA ALA A 332 0.70 11.48 -18.92
C ALA A 332 -0.79 11.63 -18.56
N ILE A 333 -1.11 12.26 -17.44
CA ILE A 333 -2.49 12.53 -17.00
C ILE A 333 -3.20 13.44 -18.01
N LYS A 334 -2.60 14.57 -18.40
CA LYS A 334 -3.20 15.48 -19.40
C LYS A 334 -3.46 14.75 -20.71
N LYS A 335 -2.52 13.91 -21.16
CA LYS A 335 -2.66 13.12 -22.39
C LYS A 335 -3.77 12.07 -22.33
N ASN A 336 -3.95 11.40 -21.20
CA ASN A 336 -4.86 10.26 -21.06
C ASN A 336 -6.25 10.64 -20.54
N ASN A 337 -6.32 11.57 -19.60
CA ASN A 337 -7.52 11.93 -18.83
C ASN A 337 -8.03 13.35 -19.12
N GLY A 338 -7.26 14.15 -19.85
CA GLY A 338 -7.64 15.48 -20.33
C GLY A 338 -7.45 16.61 -19.32
N THR A 339 -7.73 16.41 -18.03
CA THR A 339 -7.63 17.46 -17.00
C THR A 339 -7.04 16.94 -15.69
N LEU A 340 -6.40 17.84 -14.93
CA LEU A 340 -5.94 17.56 -13.57
C LEU A 340 -7.09 17.70 -12.57
N SER A 341 -7.15 16.83 -11.56
CA SER A 341 -8.07 16.97 -10.43
C SER A 341 -7.76 18.23 -9.60
N GLU A 342 -8.78 18.77 -8.93
CA GLU A 342 -8.61 19.97 -8.09
C GLU A 342 -7.56 19.78 -6.99
N SER A 343 -7.55 18.64 -6.32
CA SER A 343 -6.53 18.32 -5.31
C SER A 343 -5.11 18.33 -5.90
N LEU A 344 -4.92 17.78 -7.11
CA LEU A 344 -3.61 17.81 -7.74
C LEU A 344 -3.21 19.23 -8.17
N LYS A 345 -4.16 20.05 -8.64
CA LYS A 345 -3.88 21.47 -8.93
C LYS A 345 -3.40 22.19 -7.68
N ILE A 346 -4.07 22.01 -6.54
CA ILE A 346 -3.68 22.62 -5.26
C ILE A 346 -2.25 22.23 -4.91
N MET A 347 -1.93 20.92 -4.94
CA MET A 347 -0.58 20.45 -4.62
C MET A 347 0.48 21.03 -5.55
N VAL A 348 0.23 21.05 -6.86
CA VAL A 348 1.16 21.60 -7.86
C VAL A 348 1.34 23.11 -7.69
N THR A 349 0.28 23.85 -7.35
CA THR A 349 0.37 25.29 -7.05
C THR A 349 1.21 25.55 -5.79
N ILE A 350 1.05 24.74 -4.73
CA ILE A 350 1.88 24.85 -3.53
C ILE A 350 3.36 24.60 -3.88
N LEU A 351 3.66 23.58 -4.68
CA LEU A 351 5.04 23.28 -5.09
C LEU A 351 5.65 24.38 -5.98
N ALA A 352 4.88 24.90 -6.94
CA ALA A 352 5.31 26.00 -7.79
C ALA A 352 5.53 27.31 -6.99
N ALA A 353 4.71 27.55 -5.97
CA ALA A 353 4.89 28.69 -5.08
C ALA A 353 6.13 28.53 -4.17
N TYR A 354 6.51 27.30 -3.82
CA TYR A 354 7.70 27.02 -3.01
C TYR A 354 9.02 27.18 -3.77
N ASP A 355 9.12 26.68 -5.02
CA ASP A 355 10.22 27.01 -5.93
C ASP A 355 9.68 27.63 -7.25
N PRO A 356 9.41 28.95 -7.28
CA PRO A 356 8.93 29.67 -8.46
C PRO A 356 9.87 29.61 -9.67
N THR A 357 11.11 29.16 -9.48
CA THR A 357 12.11 29.08 -10.53
C THR A 357 12.18 27.70 -11.18
N GLU A 358 11.44 26.72 -10.65
CA GLU A 358 11.48 25.35 -11.13
C GLU A 358 10.84 25.22 -12.52
N PHE A 359 11.68 24.95 -13.53
CA PHE A 359 11.26 24.89 -14.91
C PHE A 359 10.22 23.80 -15.18
N ALA A 360 10.32 22.65 -14.50
CA ALA A 360 9.38 21.55 -14.65
C ALA A 360 7.94 21.93 -14.26
N LEU A 361 7.77 22.94 -13.39
CA LEU A 361 6.45 23.38 -12.91
C LEU A 361 5.97 24.70 -13.56
N LYS A 362 6.77 25.31 -14.44
CA LYS A 362 6.52 26.64 -15.02
C LYS A 362 5.15 26.80 -15.68
N GLU A 363 4.68 25.77 -16.38
CA GLU A 363 3.39 25.80 -17.07
C GLU A 363 2.19 25.84 -16.10
N TYR A 364 2.38 25.49 -14.83
CA TYR A 364 1.33 25.46 -13.83
C TYR A 364 1.22 26.75 -13.03
N HIS A 365 2.09 27.73 -13.30
CA HIS A 365 2.03 29.05 -12.67
C HIS A 365 0.70 29.77 -12.96
N GLU A 366 0.06 29.47 -14.10
CA GLU A 366 -1.23 30.07 -14.47
C GLU A 366 -2.36 29.75 -13.49
N PHE A 367 -2.26 28.66 -12.71
CA PHE A 367 -3.29 28.29 -11.75
C PHE A 367 -3.49 29.36 -10.67
N VAL A 368 -2.40 29.96 -10.17
CA VAL A 368 -2.49 31.02 -9.15
C VAL A 368 -3.09 32.32 -9.69
N MET A 369 -3.08 32.50 -11.01
CA MET A 369 -3.66 33.66 -11.70
C MET A 369 -5.17 33.53 -11.92
N ASN A 370 -5.73 32.34 -11.73
CA ASN A 370 -7.18 32.15 -11.72
C ASN A 370 -7.73 32.64 -10.37
N GLU A 371 -8.48 33.75 -10.38
CA GLU A 371 -9.00 34.38 -9.16
C GLU A 371 -9.90 33.46 -8.33
N ASP A 372 -10.75 32.66 -8.97
CA ASP A 372 -11.65 31.74 -8.27
C ASP A 372 -10.85 30.64 -7.56
N PHE A 373 -9.84 30.09 -8.23
CA PHE A 373 -8.97 29.06 -7.68
C PHE A 373 -8.04 29.61 -6.58
N PHE A 374 -7.47 30.79 -6.77
CA PHE A 374 -6.68 31.45 -5.73
C PHE A 374 -7.51 31.70 -4.47
N LYS A 375 -8.73 32.22 -4.64
CA LYS A 375 -9.65 32.44 -3.52
C LYS A 375 -10.00 31.13 -2.81
N GLN A 376 -10.21 30.05 -3.55
CA GLN A 376 -10.42 28.72 -2.99
C GLN A 376 -9.25 28.28 -2.09
N ILE A 377 -7.99 28.50 -2.51
CA ILE A 377 -6.81 28.21 -1.69
C ILE A 377 -6.80 29.09 -0.42
N GLN A 378 -7.07 30.39 -0.54
CA GLN A 378 -7.06 31.32 0.60
C GLN A 378 -8.17 31.02 1.63
N GLU A 379 -9.33 30.58 1.16
CA GLU A 379 -10.49 30.21 2.00
C GLU A 379 -10.42 28.76 2.52
N SER A 380 -9.50 27.93 2.03
CA SER A 380 -9.32 26.55 2.49
C SER A 380 -8.80 26.45 3.93
N ASP A 381 -8.75 25.26 4.50
CA ASP A 381 -8.19 25.02 5.83
C ASP A 381 -6.64 24.93 5.84
N LEU A 382 -5.97 25.30 4.73
CA LEU A 382 -4.49 25.37 4.63
C LEU A 382 -3.87 26.22 5.75
N CYS A 383 -2.72 25.75 6.26
CA CYS A 383 -1.97 26.49 7.26
C CYS A 383 -1.50 27.84 6.70
N ASN A 384 -1.39 28.83 7.59
CA ASN A 384 -1.03 30.20 7.22
C ASN A 384 0.28 30.29 6.42
N PRO A 385 1.35 29.52 6.72
CA PRO A 385 2.56 29.54 5.92
C PRO A 385 2.32 29.18 4.44
N ILE A 386 1.53 28.15 4.16
CA ILE A 386 1.21 27.74 2.77
C ILE A 386 0.38 28.82 2.07
N LYS A 387 -0.62 29.39 2.75
CA LYS A 387 -1.45 30.46 2.18
C LYS A 387 -0.65 31.72 1.87
N LEU A 388 0.29 32.08 2.75
CA LEU A 388 1.21 33.18 2.56
C LEU A 388 2.12 32.93 1.36
N LEU A 389 2.71 31.73 1.28
CA LEU A 389 3.57 31.29 0.18
C LEU A 389 2.85 31.37 -1.18
N VAL A 390 1.60 30.93 -1.27
CA VAL A 390 0.79 31.06 -2.50
C VAL A 390 0.45 32.53 -2.80
N SER A 391 0.24 33.37 -1.78
CA SER A 391 -0.01 34.81 -1.96
C SER A 391 1.21 35.55 -2.50
N GLU A 392 2.38 35.31 -1.91
CA GLU A 392 3.65 35.87 -2.36
C GLU A 392 3.97 35.44 -3.81
N PHE A 393 3.67 34.19 -4.14
CA PHE A 393 3.81 33.69 -5.50
C PHE A 393 2.87 34.39 -6.50
N LYS A 394 1.62 34.68 -6.12
CA LYS A 394 0.71 35.48 -6.95
C LYS A 394 1.22 36.91 -7.17
N ASP A 395 1.71 37.55 -6.10
CA ASP A 395 2.30 38.89 -6.19
C ASP A 395 3.55 38.91 -7.08
N TRP A 396 4.35 37.84 -7.04
CA TRP A 396 5.50 37.67 -7.92
C TRP A 396 5.10 37.50 -9.40
N MET A 397 4.01 36.77 -9.68
CA MET A 397 3.46 36.59 -11.03
C MET A 397 2.73 37.84 -11.56
N THR A 398 2.27 38.72 -10.68
CA THR A 398 1.52 39.92 -11.07
C THR A 398 2.49 41.00 -11.55
N PRO A 399 2.37 41.50 -12.80
CA PRO A 399 3.25 42.53 -13.32
C PRO A 399 3.21 43.78 -12.44
N LYS A 400 4.36 44.22 -11.92
CA LYS A 400 4.42 45.47 -11.17
C LYS A 400 4.25 46.65 -12.14
N PRO A 401 3.49 47.70 -11.78
CA PRO A 401 3.25 48.85 -12.66
C PRO A 401 4.54 49.56 -13.11
N THR A 402 5.64 49.40 -12.37
CA THR A 402 6.96 49.92 -12.74
C THR A 402 7.55 49.26 -13.99
N ASP A 403 7.26 47.99 -14.26
CA ASP A 403 7.80 47.27 -15.42
C ASP A 403 7.09 47.65 -16.72
N GLN A 404 5.79 47.95 -16.66
CA GLN A 404 5.04 48.50 -17.79
C GLN A 404 5.47 49.93 -18.10
N ASN A 405 5.70 50.77 -17.08
CA ASN A 405 6.25 52.11 -17.28
C ASN A 405 7.70 52.07 -17.78
N ALA A 406 8.54 51.15 -17.31
CA ALA A 406 9.92 51.00 -17.79
C ALA A 406 9.98 50.51 -19.24
N LEU A 407 9.13 49.55 -19.63
CA LEU A 407 8.97 49.10 -21.03
C LEU A 407 8.39 50.19 -21.92
N GLN A 408 7.43 50.97 -21.42
CA GLN A 408 6.86 52.11 -22.14
C GLN A 408 7.91 53.23 -22.32
N ILE A 409 8.71 53.53 -21.29
CA ILE A 409 9.85 54.46 -21.36
C ILE A 409 10.90 53.96 -22.35
N LEU A 410 11.22 52.66 -22.36
CA LEU A 410 12.14 52.05 -23.33
C LEU A 410 11.59 52.09 -24.77
N MET A 411 10.30 51.82 -24.96
CA MET A 411 9.64 51.94 -26.26
C MET A 411 9.53 53.39 -26.74
N ASP A 412 9.31 54.34 -25.84
CA ASP A 412 9.24 55.76 -26.17
C ASP A 412 10.65 56.34 -26.42
N MET A 413 11.68 55.84 -25.73
CA MET A 413 13.09 56.12 -26.05
C MET A 413 13.46 55.59 -27.43
N LEU A 414 13.08 54.34 -27.77
CA LEU A 414 13.33 53.75 -29.09
C LEU A 414 12.58 54.47 -30.22
N LYS A 415 11.39 55.01 -29.96
CA LYS A 415 10.68 55.89 -30.91
C LYS A 415 11.35 57.26 -31.06
N SER A 416 11.98 57.77 -30.01
CA SER A 416 12.68 59.06 -30.03
C SER A 416 14.05 59.02 -30.72
N GLU A 417 14.67 57.84 -30.85
CA GLU A 417 15.96 57.65 -31.54
C GLU A 417 15.83 57.40 -33.05
N GLY A 418 14.63 57.49 -33.62
CA GLY A 418 14.47 57.65 -35.07
C GLY A 418 14.77 56.40 -35.91
N TYR A 419 14.29 55.23 -35.50
CA TYR A 419 14.12 54.11 -36.43
C TYR A 419 12.67 54.10 -36.95
N HIS A 420 12.46 54.78 -38.07
CA HIS A 420 11.34 54.50 -38.96
C HIS A 420 11.81 53.53 -40.05
N GLU A 421 11.07 52.42 -40.13
CA GLU A 421 11.14 51.26 -41.06
C GLU A 421 12.27 50.25 -40.84
#